data_AF-A0A0S8FYI8-F1
#
_entry.id   AF-A0A0S8FYI8-F1
#
_cell.length_a   1.000
_cell.length_b   1.000
_cell.length_c   1.000
_cell.angle_alpha   90.00
_cell.angle_beta   90.00
_cell.angle_gamma   90.00
#
_symmetry.space_group_name_H-M   'P 1'
#
loop_
_entity.id
_entity.type
_entity.pdbx_description
1 polymer ?
#
loop_
_entity_poly.entity_id
_entity_poly.type
_entity_poly.pdbx_seq_one_letter_code
_entity_poly.pdbx_strand_id
1 'polypeptide(L)'
;MSCDDFRPLITGYLDGELSAEQRARFEEHVRACEQCGQELAELRKLKEELTMMKFEEPSDAELERYWQSVYNRLERGIGWVLFSVGAIIVLCYGGFKLVEEVVRDPGVTVLLKVGVVALVFGTVILFVSLLRERLAVSKVDKYAREVKR
;
A
#
# COMPACT_ATOMS: atom_id res chain seq x y z
N MET A 1 -25.54 22.18 -42.91
CA MET A 1 -25.45 21.88 -41.47
C MET A 1 -24.03 22.20 -41.03
N SER A 2 -23.84 22.88 -39.90
CA SER A 2 -22.53 23.33 -39.43
C SER A 2 -21.71 22.16 -38.88
N CYS A 3 -20.42 22.15 -39.20
CA CYS A 3 -19.46 21.16 -38.69
C CYS A 3 -19.36 21.17 -37.16
N ASP A 4 -19.68 22.30 -36.50
CA ASP A 4 -19.62 22.44 -35.04
C ASP A 4 -20.61 21.53 -34.29
N ASP A 5 -21.72 21.14 -34.92
CA ASP A 5 -22.70 20.23 -34.32
C ASP A 5 -22.24 18.76 -34.38
N PHE A 6 -21.37 18.42 -35.34
CA PHE A 6 -20.94 17.04 -35.61
C PHE A 6 -19.57 16.71 -35.04
N ARG A 7 -18.72 17.71 -34.77
CA ARG A 7 -17.43 17.54 -34.10
C ARG A 7 -17.50 16.75 -32.77
N PRO A 8 -18.44 17.02 -31.83
CA PRO A 8 -18.52 16.23 -30.60
C PRO A 8 -18.99 14.78 -30.82
N LEU A 9 -19.60 14.46 -31.97
CA LEU A 9 -20.05 13.11 -32.29
C LEU A 9 -18.92 12.21 -32.80
N ILE A 10 -17.76 12.77 -33.18
CA ILE A 10 -16.64 12.00 -33.73
C ILE A 10 -16.10 10.99 -32.71
N THR A 11 -15.86 11.42 -31.46
CA THR A 11 -15.38 10.53 -30.39
C THR A 11 -16.40 9.44 -30.06
N GLY A 12 -17.68 9.83 -29.90
CA GLY A 12 -18.77 8.88 -29.66
C GLY A 12 -18.95 7.88 -30.81
N TYR A 13 -18.66 8.28 -32.06
CA TYR A 13 -18.68 7.37 -33.21
C TYR A 13 -17.53 6.35 -33.13
N LEU A 14 -16.33 6.78 -32.76
CA LEU A 14 -15.16 5.91 -32.61
C LEU A 14 -15.31 4.91 -31.45
N ASP A 15 -16.00 5.30 -30.39
CA ASP A 15 -16.20 4.47 -29.19
C ASP A 15 -17.51 3.66 -29.23
N GLY A 16 -18.34 3.87 -30.28
CA GLY A 16 -19.57 3.11 -30.50
C GLY A 16 -20.74 3.54 -29.60
N GLU A 17 -20.68 4.74 -29.03
CA GLU A 17 -21.65 5.27 -28.07
C GLU A 17 -22.82 6.06 -28.73
N LEU A 18 -22.77 6.29 -30.05
CA LEU A 18 -23.85 6.99 -30.75
C LEU A 18 -25.11 6.12 -30.90
N SER A 19 -26.27 6.74 -30.72
CA SER A 19 -27.55 6.12 -31.11
C SER A 19 -27.64 5.90 -32.63
N ALA A 20 -28.50 4.98 -33.07
CA ALA A 20 -28.66 4.67 -34.50
C ALA A 20 -29.02 5.92 -35.35
N GLU A 21 -29.84 6.82 -34.81
CA GLU A 21 -30.23 8.07 -35.49
C GLU A 21 -29.06 9.05 -35.60
N GLN A 22 -28.29 9.23 -34.51
CA GLN A 22 -27.12 10.11 -34.49
C GLN A 22 -26.02 9.59 -35.43
N ARG A 23 -25.82 8.27 -35.45
CA ARG A 23 -24.85 7.61 -36.33
C ARG A 23 -25.21 7.82 -37.80
N ALA A 24 -26.47 7.61 -38.18
CA ALA A 24 -26.91 7.81 -39.58
C ALA A 24 -26.70 9.26 -40.03
N ARG A 25 -27.06 10.22 -39.18
CA ARG A 25 -26.86 11.66 -39.43
C ARG A 25 -25.38 12.04 -39.54
N PHE A 26 -24.54 11.49 -38.67
CA PHE A 26 -23.11 11.73 -38.69
C PHE A 26 -22.45 11.14 -39.94
N GLU A 27 -22.81 9.91 -40.33
CA GLU A 27 -22.31 9.27 -41.55
C GLU A 27 -22.75 10.00 -42.82
N GLU A 28 -23.97 10.55 -42.87
CA GLU A 28 -24.42 11.41 -43.96
C GLU A 28 -23.61 12.70 -44.03
N HIS A 29 -23.35 13.34 -42.89
CA HIS A 29 -22.56 14.56 -42.81
C HIS A 29 -21.09 14.35 -43.23
N VAL A 30 -20.45 13.29 -42.74
CA VAL A 30 -19.04 12.96 -43.07
C VAL A 30 -18.85 12.65 -44.56
N ARG A 31 -19.87 12.09 -45.24
CA ARG A 31 -19.82 11.91 -46.70
C ARG A 31 -19.89 13.22 -47.48
N ALA A 32 -20.57 14.22 -46.93
CA ALA A 32 -20.75 15.52 -47.58
C ALA A 32 -19.69 16.56 -47.18
N CYS A 33 -19.00 16.36 -46.05
CA CYS A 33 -18.04 17.31 -45.48
C CYS A 33 -16.62 16.72 -45.41
N GLU A 34 -15.72 17.27 -46.22
CA GLU A 34 -14.32 16.83 -46.28
C GLU A 34 -13.56 17.06 -44.96
N GLN A 35 -13.84 18.17 -44.27
CA GLN A 35 -13.17 18.50 -43.00
C GLN A 35 -13.47 17.49 -41.89
N CYS A 36 -14.75 17.13 -41.70
CA CYS A 36 -15.13 16.13 -40.70
C CYS A 36 -14.66 14.72 -41.05
N GLY A 37 -14.54 14.40 -42.35
CA GLY A 37 -13.93 13.16 -42.82
C GLY A 37 -12.44 13.06 -42.51
N GLN A 38 -11.69 14.16 -42.66
CA GLN A 38 -10.28 14.24 -42.29
C GLN A 38 -10.08 14.07 -40.78
N GLU A 39 -10.86 14.79 -39.96
CA GLU A 39 -10.79 14.71 -38.49
C GLU A 39 -11.08 13.30 -37.95
N LEU A 40 -12.10 12.62 -38.51
CA LEU A 40 -12.41 11.23 -38.19
C LEU A 40 -11.25 10.27 -38.56
N ALA A 41 -10.61 10.48 -39.71
CA ALA A 41 -9.51 9.65 -40.17
C ALA A 41 -8.25 9.81 -39.29
N GLU A 42 -7.93 11.04 -38.86
CA GLU A 42 -6.82 11.32 -37.94
C GLU A 42 -7.01 10.64 -36.59
N LEU A 43 -8.17 10.80 -35.97
CA LEU A 43 -8.47 10.19 -34.67
C LEU A 43 -8.53 8.66 -34.75
N ARG A 44 -9.04 8.11 -35.85
CA ARG A 44 -9.02 6.66 -36.10
C ARG A 44 -7.59 6.13 -36.18
N LYS A 45 -6.72 6.83 -36.90
CA LYS A 45 -5.30 6.46 -37.01
C LYS A 45 -4.61 6.48 -35.64
N LEU A 46 -4.87 7.51 -34.84
CA LEU A 46 -4.34 7.60 -33.48
C LEU A 46 -4.81 6.43 -32.60
N LYS A 47 -6.11 6.06 -32.67
CA LYS A 47 -6.66 4.90 -31.95
C LYS A 47 -5.99 3.60 -32.37
N GLU A 48 -5.78 3.41 -33.67
CA GLU A 48 -5.08 2.23 -34.21
C GLU A 48 -3.62 2.19 -33.73
N GLU A 49 -2.89 3.30 -33.75
CA GLU A 49 -1.51 3.40 -33.25
C GLU A 49 -1.41 3.10 -31.74
N LEU A 50 -2.32 3.64 -30.93
CA LEU A 50 -2.37 3.37 -29.49
C LEU A 50 -2.75 1.92 -29.17
N THR A 51 -3.63 1.31 -29.98
CA THR A 51 -4.02 -0.10 -29.81
C THR A 51 -2.86 -1.06 -30.15
N MET A 52 -1.95 -0.65 -31.05
CA MET A 52 -0.76 -1.43 -31.39
C MET A 52 0.31 -1.39 -30.29
N MET A 53 0.23 -0.46 -29.34
CA MET A 53 1.01 -0.52 -28.11
C MET A 53 0.43 -1.63 -27.22
N LYS A 54 1.01 -2.83 -27.31
CA LYS A 54 0.69 -3.91 -26.37
C LYS A 54 1.06 -3.47 -24.95
N PHE A 55 0.06 -3.05 -24.19
CA PHE A 55 0.14 -3.12 -22.73
C PHE A 55 0.01 -4.59 -22.37
N GLU A 56 1.13 -5.20 -22.00
CA GLU A 56 1.12 -6.53 -21.41
C GLU A 56 0.54 -6.38 -20.00
N GLU A 57 -0.71 -6.79 -19.82
CA GLU A 57 -1.29 -6.86 -18.48
C GLU A 57 -0.46 -7.84 -17.64
N PRO A 58 0.00 -7.43 -16.45
CA PRO A 58 0.75 -8.33 -15.59
C PRO A 58 -0.11 -9.55 -15.26
N SER A 59 0.51 -10.73 -15.30
CA SER A 59 -0.18 -11.98 -14.98
C SER A 59 -0.64 -11.99 -13.52
N ASP A 60 -1.72 -12.73 -13.23
CA ASP A 60 -2.24 -12.88 -11.86
C ASP A 60 -1.15 -13.33 -10.87
N ALA A 61 -0.21 -14.16 -11.32
CA ALA A 61 0.92 -14.66 -10.54
C ALA A 61 1.97 -13.58 -10.21
N GLU A 62 2.07 -12.50 -10.99
CA GLU A 62 2.93 -11.35 -10.71
C GLU A 62 2.26 -10.37 -9.76
N LEU A 63 0.94 -10.15 -9.94
CA LEU A 63 0.13 -9.38 -9.01
C LEU A 63 0.19 -10.00 -7.60
N GLU A 64 -0.03 -11.30 -7.49
CA GLU A 64 -0.06 -11.99 -6.20
C GLU A 64 1.30 -11.93 -5.49
N ARG A 65 2.40 -12.02 -6.24
CA ARG A 65 3.77 -11.85 -5.71
C ARG A 65 4.00 -10.46 -5.14
N TYR A 66 3.53 -9.43 -5.85
CA TYR A 66 3.59 -8.05 -5.38
C TYR A 66 2.81 -7.90 -4.07
N TRP A 67 1.57 -8.38 -4.02
CA TRP A 67 0.72 -8.30 -2.82
C TRP A 67 1.32 -9.04 -1.62
N GLN A 68 1.88 -10.24 -1.81
CA GLN A 68 2.53 -10.98 -0.73
C GLN A 68 3.77 -10.27 -0.17
N SER A 69 4.55 -9.60 -1.03
CA SER A 69 5.74 -8.87 -0.59
C SER A 69 5.42 -7.64 0.29
N VAL A 70 4.26 -7.02 0.04
CA VAL A 70 3.76 -5.87 0.78
C VAL A 70 3.11 -6.31 2.09
N TYR A 71 2.24 -7.33 2.06
CA TYR A 71 1.55 -7.84 3.25
C TYR A 71 2.53 -8.42 4.29
N ASN A 72 3.48 -9.26 3.86
CA ASN A 72 4.48 -9.86 4.76
C ASN A 72 5.43 -8.84 5.39
N ARG A 73 5.58 -7.66 4.78
CA ARG A 73 6.41 -6.58 5.30
C ARG A 73 5.67 -5.77 6.36
N LEU A 74 4.36 -5.55 6.18
CA LEU A 74 3.53 -4.82 7.13
C LEU A 74 3.24 -5.64 8.39
N GLU A 75 2.82 -6.90 8.27
CA GLU A 75 2.43 -7.71 9.44
C GLU A 75 3.57 -7.87 10.44
N ARG A 76 4.77 -8.20 9.95
CA ARG A 76 5.93 -8.40 10.82
C ARG A 76 6.42 -7.09 11.43
N GLY A 77 6.41 -5.98 10.69
CA GLY A 77 6.83 -4.69 11.23
C GLY A 77 5.88 -4.17 12.30
N ILE A 78 4.59 -4.14 11.99
CA ILE A 78 3.55 -3.58 12.86
C ILE A 78 3.35 -4.47 14.10
N GLY A 79 3.37 -5.80 13.94
CA GLY A 79 3.22 -6.74 15.04
C GLY A 79 4.29 -6.56 16.12
N TRP A 80 5.57 -6.40 15.74
CA TRP A 80 6.64 -6.16 16.69
C TRP A 80 6.54 -4.80 17.36
N VAL A 81 6.15 -3.74 16.63
CA VAL A 81 5.96 -2.41 17.22
C VAL A 81 4.86 -2.45 18.28
N LEU A 82 3.70 -3.03 17.96
CA LEU A 82 2.59 -3.17 18.90
C LEU A 82 2.96 -4.03 20.12
N PHE A 83 3.63 -5.17 19.90
CA PHE A 83 4.10 -6.03 20.99
C PHE A 83 5.06 -5.31 21.93
N SER A 84 5.99 -4.52 21.37
CA SER A 84 6.97 -3.75 22.13
C SER A 84 6.32 -2.69 22.99
N VAL A 85 5.42 -1.91 22.38
CA VAL A 85 4.68 -0.85 23.08
C VAL A 85 3.83 -1.46 24.19
N GLY A 86 3.12 -2.55 23.92
CA GLY A 86 2.33 -3.27 24.91
C GLY A 86 3.18 -3.77 26.08
N ALA A 87 4.31 -4.41 25.81
CA ALA A 87 5.22 -4.90 26.83
C ALA A 87 5.81 -3.76 27.68
N ILE A 88 6.18 -2.63 27.07
CA ILE A 88 6.65 -1.44 27.81
C ILE A 88 5.57 -0.94 28.77
N ILE A 89 4.34 -0.81 28.30
CA ILE A 89 3.21 -0.34 29.13
C ILE A 89 2.98 -1.29 30.31
N VAL A 90 2.97 -2.60 30.07
CA VAL A 90 2.76 -3.62 31.11
C VAL A 90 3.91 -3.61 32.12
N LEU A 91 5.16 -3.54 31.68
CA LEU A 91 6.32 -3.49 32.56
C LEU A 91 6.34 -2.20 33.40
N CYS A 92 6.02 -1.05 32.79
CA CYS A 92 5.95 0.22 33.50
C CYS A 92 4.82 0.24 34.53
N TYR A 93 3.61 -0.18 34.15
CA TYR A 93 2.46 -0.19 35.06
C TYR A 93 2.62 -1.22 36.17
N GLY A 94 3.03 -2.45 35.83
CA GLY A 94 3.27 -3.52 36.80
C GLY A 94 4.42 -3.19 37.75
N GLY A 95 5.50 -2.61 37.23
CA GLY A 95 6.60 -2.11 38.04
C GLY A 95 6.18 -0.99 38.99
N PHE A 96 5.42 -0.01 38.50
CA PHE A 96 4.88 1.07 39.33
C PHE A 96 4.00 0.53 40.47
N LYS A 97 3.11 -0.43 40.17
CA LYS A 97 2.26 -1.08 41.17
C LYS A 97 3.04 -1.86 42.22
N LEU A 98 4.03 -2.65 41.79
CA LEU A 98 4.91 -3.37 42.72
C LEU A 98 5.70 -2.43 43.62
N VAL A 99 6.22 -1.33 43.08
CA VAL A 99 6.94 -0.32 43.87
C VAL A 99 6.00 0.40 44.83
N GLU A 100 4.81 0.81 44.39
CA GLU A 100 3.80 1.46 45.24
C GLU A 100 3.47 0.59 46.46
N GLU A 101 3.21 -0.69 46.24
CA GLU A 101 2.81 -1.64 47.28
C GLU A 101 3.96 -1.93 48.27
N VAL A 102 5.17 -2.17 47.75
CA VAL A 102 6.35 -2.45 48.57
C VAL A 102 6.84 -1.21 49.34
N VAL A 103 6.72 -0.01 48.77
CA VAL A 103 7.12 1.24 49.44
C VAL A 103 6.15 1.61 50.55
N ARG A 104 4.85 1.38 50.36
CA ARG A 104 3.80 1.75 51.31
C ARG A 104 3.75 0.83 52.52
N ASP A 105 4.29 -0.38 52.41
CA ASP A 105 4.37 -1.34 53.51
C ASP A 105 5.61 -1.06 54.41
N PRO A 106 5.41 -0.63 55.68
CA PRO A 106 6.50 -0.31 56.60
C PRO A 106 7.22 -1.56 57.14
N GLY A 107 6.68 -2.78 56.94
CA GLY A 107 7.29 -4.03 57.41
C GLY A 107 8.40 -4.58 56.51
N VAL A 108 8.62 -3.99 55.33
CA VAL A 108 9.48 -4.56 54.30
C VAL A 108 10.93 -4.09 54.43
N THR A 109 11.87 -5.04 54.40
CA THR A 109 13.32 -4.79 54.47
C THR A 109 13.82 -4.01 53.26
N VAL A 110 14.76 -3.09 53.48
CA VAL A 110 15.37 -2.24 52.43
C VAL A 110 15.97 -3.08 51.28
N LEU A 111 16.50 -4.26 51.59
CA LEU A 111 17.05 -5.19 50.59
C LEU A 111 16.00 -5.63 49.56
N LEU A 112 14.76 -5.88 49.98
CA LEU A 112 13.68 -6.32 49.10
C LEU A 112 13.22 -5.19 48.18
N LYS A 113 13.19 -3.95 48.69
CA LYS A 113 12.91 -2.73 47.91
C LYS A 113 13.91 -2.57 46.76
N VAL A 114 15.20 -2.68 47.07
CA VAL A 114 16.27 -2.57 46.07
C VAL A 114 16.21 -3.73 45.07
N GLY A 115 15.93 -4.95 45.53
CA GLY A 115 15.80 -6.13 44.69
C GLY A 115 14.67 -6.03 43.66
N VAL A 116 13.49 -5.55 44.06
CA VAL A 116 12.33 -5.37 43.16
C VAL A 116 12.63 -4.31 42.10
N VAL A 117 13.24 -3.18 42.48
CA VAL A 117 13.62 -2.13 41.53
C VAL A 117 14.64 -2.64 40.52
N ALA A 118 15.67 -3.36 40.98
CA ALA A 118 16.68 -3.94 40.10
C ALA A 118 16.10 -4.97 39.12
N LEU A 119 15.13 -5.79 39.57
CA LEU A 119 14.47 -6.80 38.74
C LEU A 119 13.59 -6.17 37.65
N VAL A 120 12.82 -5.13 38.00
CA VAL A 120 12.00 -4.38 37.03
C VAL A 120 12.89 -3.73 35.98
N PHE A 121 13.93 -3.00 36.41
CA PHE A 121 14.88 -2.35 35.49
C PHE A 121 15.62 -3.36 34.61
N GLY A 122 16.08 -4.48 35.17
CA GLY A 122 16.75 -5.54 34.42
C GLY A 122 15.84 -6.15 33.35
N THR A 123 14.57 -6.37 33.67
CA THR A 123 13.58 -6.90 32.72
C THR A 123 13.34 -5.94 31.55
N VAL A 124 13.21 -4.64 31.83
CA VAL A 124 13.07 -3.61 30.79
C VAL A 124 14.31 -3.55 29.89
N ILE A 125 15.51 -3.58 30.48
CA ILE A 125 16.77 -3.56 29.72
C ILE A 125 16.91 -4.80 28.82
N LEU A 126 16.64 -5.99 29.35
CA LEU A 126 16.67 -7.23 28.58
C LEU A 126 15.63 -7.22 27.45
N PHE A 127 14.42 -6.73 27.73
CA PHE A 127 13.37 -6.61 26.73
C PHE A 127 13.78 -5.68 25.58
N VAL A 128 14.34 -4.51 25.90
CA VAL A 128 14.86 -3.55 24.89
C VAL A 128 16.04 -4.13 24.12
N SER A 129 16.94 -4.87 24.78
CA SER A 129 18.07 -5.54 24.13
C SER A 129 17.61 -6.59 23.12
N LEU A 130 16.71 -7.49 23.53
CA LEU A 130 16.13 -8.51 22.66
C LEU A 130 15.35 -7.89 21.50
N LEU A 131 14.63 -6.81 21.77
CA LEU A 131 13.89 -6.11 20.75
C LEU A 131 14.82 -5.46 19.72
N ARG A 132 15.89 -4.80 20.16
CA ARG A 132 16.90 -4.20 19.28
C ARG A 132 17.57 -5.26 18.41
N GLU A 133 17.93 -6.40 18.99
CA GLU A 133 18.52 -7.53 18.26
C GLU A 133 17.57 -8.07 17.18
N ARG A 134 16.29 -8.29 17.53
CA ARG A 134 15.28 -8.76 16.56
C ARG A 134 15.00 -7.74 15.46
N LEU A 135 14.95 -6.45 15.78
CA LEU A 135 14.79 -5.38 14.78
C LEU A 135 16.02 -5.21 13.89
N ALA A 136 17.23 -5.43 14.41
CA ALA A 136 18.46 -5.39 13.63
C ALA A 136 18.54 -6.58 12.66
N VAL A 137 18.24 -7.79 13.13
CA VAL A 137 18.24 -9.01 12.31
C VAL A 137 17.19 -8.94 11.19
N SER A 138 16.00 -8.38 11.46
CA SER A 138 14.98 -8.22 10.42
C SER A 138 15.34 -7.18 9.35
N LYS A 139 16.18 -6.18 9.68
CA LYS A 139 16.69 -5.18 8.73
C LYS A 139 17.86 -5.68 7.89
N VAL A 140 18.70 -6.56 8.43
CA VAL A 140 19.88 -7.09 7.72
C VAL A 140 19.49 -8.22 6.76
N ASP A 141 18.39 -8.94 7.01
CA ASP A 141 17.87 -9.99 6.13
C ASP A 141 16.99 -9.43 4.99
N LYS A 142 17.41 -8.33 4.35
CA LYS A 142 16.76 -7.74 3.17
C LYS A 142 17.34 -8.26 1.84
N TYR A 143 18.47 -8.98 1.87
CA TYR A 143 19.17 -9.45 0.67
C TYR A 143 19.53 -10.95 0.65
N ALA A 144 19.28 -11.72 1.72
CA ALA A 144 19.71 -13.13 1.73
C ALA A 144 18.79 -14.09 0.96
N ARG A 145 17.62 -13.63 0.48
CA ARG A 145 16.66 -14.48 -0.26
C ARG A 145 16.44 -14.13 -1.73
N GLU A 146 17.02 -13.03 -2.23
CA GLU A 146 16.88 -12.66 -3.66
C GLU A 146 17.91 -13.36 -4.57
N VAL A 147 18.84 -14.13 -4.01
CA VAL A 147 19.78 -14.95 -4.80
C VAL A 147 19.53 -16.43 -4.52
N LYS A 148 18.51 -16.99 -5.18
CA LYS A 148 18.54 -18.40 -5.56
C LYS A 148 18.41 -18.49 -7.08
N ARG A 149 19.54 -18.94 -7.65
CA ARG A 149 19.81 -19.31 -9.03
C ARG A 149 18.79 -20.30 -9.58
#